data_AF-A0A097IIV6-F1
#
_entry.id   AF-A0A097IIV6-F1
#
_cell.length_a   1.000
_cell.length_b   1.000
_cell.length_c   1.000
_cell.angle_alpha   90.00
_cell.angle_beta   90.00
_cell.angle_gamma   90.00
#
_symmetry.space_group_name_H-M   'P 1'
#
loop_
_entity.id
_entity.type
_entity.pdbx_description
1 polymer ?
#
loop_
_entity_poly.entity_id
_entity_poly.type
_entity_poly.pdbx_seq_one_letter_code
_entity_poly.pdbx_strand_id
1 'polypeptide(L)' 'MLITILGIISIAVGLGSFAQSYLAVMKGRPAKIAWAWGIVGVLCLTLIPVVLAVFFAAPMSR' A
#
# COMPACT_ATOMS: atom_id res chain seq x y z
N MET A 1 -9.49 -8.56 -15.30
CA MET A 1 -9.75 -7.13 -15.01
C MET A 1 -10.00 -6.84 -13.53
N LEU A 2 -10.81 -7.63 -12.79
CA LEU A 2 -11.10 -7.39 -11.36
C LEU A 2 -9.83 -7.35 -10.47
N ILE A 3 -8.92 -8.31 -10.61
CA ILE A 3 -7.65 -8.39 -9.86
C ILE A 3 -6.81 -7.13 -10.07
N THR A 4 -6.75 -6.64 -11.31
CA THR A 4 -6.00 -5.45 -11.69
C THR A 4 -6.57 -4.21 -10.99
N ILE A 5 -7.90 -4.06 -10.96
CA ILE A 5 -8.58 -2.95 -10.28
C ILE A 5 -8.30 -2.99 -8.77
N LEU A 6 -8.39 -4.18 -8.15
CA LEU A 6 -8.06 -4.35 -6.73
C LEU A 6 -6.60 -3.99 -6.41
N GLY A 7 -5.67 -4.37 -7.30
CA GLY A 7 -4.26 -3.98 -7.19
C GLY A 7 -4.07 -2.47 -7.23
N ILE A 8 -4.70 -1.77 -8.19
CA ILE A 8 -4.60 -0.31 -8.34
C ILE A 8 -5.18 0.41 -7.11
N ILE A 9 -6.35 -0.03 -6.62
CA ILE A 9 -6.98 0.55 -5.43
C ILE A 9 -6.07 0.38 -4.20
N SER A 10 -5.44 -0.79 -4.06
CA SER A 10 -4.51 -1.05 -2.96
C SER A 10 -3.28 -0.12 -3.00
N ILE A 11 -2.74 0.13 -4.20
CA ILE A 11 -1.64 1.09 -4.40
C ILE A 11 -2.07 2.51 -4.01
N ALA A 12 -3.27 2.95 -4.44
CA ALA A 12 -3.79 4.27 -4.11
C ALA A 12 -3.94 4.46 -2.58
N VAL A 13 -4.46 3.45 -1.88
CA VAL A 13 -4.57 3.44 -0.41
C VAL A 13 -3.19 3.46 0.25
N GLY A 14 -2.23 2.69 -0.27
CA GLY A 14 -0.87 2.65 0.25
C GLY A 14 -0.12 3.99 0.09
N LEU A 15 -0.28 4.67 -1.05
CA LEU A 15 0.25 6.02 -1.27
C LEU A 15 -0.37 7.04 -0.31
N GLY A 16 -1.69 6.97 -0.11
CA GLY A 16 -2.39 7.81 0.86
C GLY A 16 -1.87 7.60 2.29
N SER A 17 -1.61 6.35 2.67
CA SER A 17 -1.05 5.97 3.96
C SER A 17 0.37 6.52 4.16
N PHE A 18 1.19 6.48 3.10
CA PHE A 18 2.53 7.09 3.10
C PHE A 18 2.48 8.62 3.24
N ALA A 19 1.55 9.28 2.54
CA ALA A 19 1.34 10.72 2.67
C ALA A 19 0.90 11.10 4.10
N GLN A 20 0.05 10.30 4.74
CA GLN A 20 -0.35 10.50 6.14
C GLN A 20 0.82 10.28 7.11
N SER A 21 1.68 9.29 6.86
CA SER A 21 2.93 9.10 7.63
C SER A 21 3.82 10.34 7.54
N TYR A 22 4.05 10.86 6.34
CA TYR A 22 4.86 12.07 6.12
C TYR A 22 4.25 13.29 6.82
N LEU A 23 2.93 13.50 6.70
CA LEU A 23 2.23 14.58 7.38
C LEU A 23 2.26 14.44 8.91
N ALA A 24 2.24 13.22 9.45
CA ALA A 24 2.39 12.98 10.87
C ALA A 24 3.79 13.41 11.36
N VAL A 25 4.85 13.13 10.59
CA VAL A 25 6.20 13.62 10.89
C VAL A 25 6.26 15.15 10.83
N MET A 26 5.75 15.76 9.76
CA MET A 26 5.75 17.23 9.60
C MET A 26 4.98 17.95 10.72
N LYS A 27 3.89 17.36 11.22
CA LYS A 27 3.08 17.95 12.30
C LYS A 27 3.64 17.67 13.71
N GLY A 28 4.83 17.08 13.82
CA GLY A 28 5.43 16.74 15.11
C GLY A 28 4.63 15.72 15.92
N ARG A 29 3.80 14.90 15.26
CA ARG A 29 3.05 13.82 15.92
C ARG A 29 4.06 12.78 16.45
N PRO A 30 3.72 12.03 17.51
CA PRO A 30 4.62 11.05 18.08
C PRO A 30 5.12 10.06 17.01
N ALA A 31 6.43 9.83 16.97
CA ALA A 31 7.12 9.05 15.93
C ALA A 31 6.50 7.65 15.71
N LYS A 32 5.91 7.07 16.76
CA LYS A 32 5.18 5.79 16.71
C LYS A 32 4.06 5.80 15.67
N ILE A 33 3.34 6.93 15.55
CA ILE A 33 2.26 7.10 14.57
C ILE A 33 2.85 7.15 13.16
N ALA A 34 3.88 7.95 12.93
CA ALA A 34 4.54 8.02 11.62
C ALA A 34 5.03 6.65 11.15
N TRP A 35 5.69 5.88 12.03
CA TRP A 35 6.14 4.52 11.72
C TRP A 35 4.99 3.56 11.44
N ALA A 36 3.90 3.61 12.22
CA ALA A 36 2.73 2.76 11.98
C ALA A 36 2.13 3.02 10.58
N TRP A 37 1.92 4.28 10.20
CA TRP A 37 1.41 4.65 8.88
C TRP A 37 2.41 4.31 7.76
N GLY A 38 3.71 4.46 8.01
CA GLY A 38 4.76 4.10 7.05
C GLY A 38 4.79 2.60 6.76
N ILE A 39 4.75 1.75 7.80
CA ILE A 39 4.73 0.29 7.67
C ILE A 39 3.47 -0.18 6.95
N VAL A 40 2.30 0.36 7.32
CA VAL A 40 1.03 0.07 6.64
C VAL A 40 1.10 0.49 5.16
N GLY A 41 1.67 1.66 4.89
CA GLY A 41 1.90 2.15 3.53
C GLY A 41 2.78 1.21 2.71
N VAL A 42 3.92 0.76 3.25
CA VAL A 42 4.81 -0.21 2.58
C VAL A 42 4.06 -1.51 2.27
N LEU A 43 3.32 -2.07 3.24
CA LEU A 43 2.61 -3.34 3.06
C LEU A 43 1.51 -3.24 2.00
N CYS A 44 0.75 -2.14 1.99
CA CYS A 44 -0.27 -1.91 0.96
C CYS A 44 0.33 -1.61 -0.42
N LEU A 45 1.51 -0.98 -0.49
CA LEU A 45 2.17 -0.66 -1.77
C LEU A 45 2.92 -1.85 -2.39
N THR A 46 3.37 -2.79 -1.57
CA THR A 46 4.24 -3.87 -2.01
C THR A 46 3.56 -5.22 -1.86
N LEU A 47 3.26 -5.64 -0.63
CA LEU A 47 2.83 -6.99 -0.33
C LEU A 47 1.51 -7.34 -1.03
N ILE A 48 0.50 -6.48 -0.90
CA ILE A 48 -0.84 -6.72 -1.46
C ILE A 48 -0.83 -6.77 -2.99
N PRO A 49 -0.31 -5.75 -3.72
CA PRO A 49 -0.28 -5.77 -5.18
C PRO A 49 0.65 -6.86 -5.73
N VAL A 50 1.77 -7.18 -5.07
CA VAL A 50 2.65 -8.29 -5.50
C VAL A 50 1.94 -9.63 -5.36
N VAL A 51 1.24 -9.88 -4.25
CA VAL A 51 0.48 -11.13 -4.06
C VAL A 51 -0.64 -11.25 -5.10
N LEU A 52 -1.40 -10.17 -5.33
CA LEU A 52 -2.44 -10.14 -6.36
C LEU A 52 -1.86 -10.39 -7.76
N ALA A 53 -0.72 -9.79 -8.09
CA ALA A 53 -0.08 -9.96 -9.40
C ALA A 53 0.46 -11.38 -9.60
N VAL A 54 1.21 -11.91 -8.63
CA VAL A 54 1.92 -13.20 -8.77
C VAL A 54 0.94 -14.37 -8.69
N PHE A 55 0.00 -14.37 -7.75
CA PHE A 55 -0.85 -15.53 -7.51
C PHE A 55 -2.16 -15.51 -8.29
N PHE A 56 -2.63 -14.35 -8.73
CA PHE A 56 -3.93 -14.26 -9.40
C PHE A 56 -3.85 -13.73 -10.83
N ALA A 57 -2.98 -12.77 -11.13
CA ALA A 57 -2.87 -12.24 -12.49
C ALA A 57 -2.01 -13.13 -13.40
N ALA A 58 -0.84 -13.57 -12.95
CA ALA A 58 0.07 -14.38 -13.77
C ALA A 58 -0.50 -15.76 -14.17
N PRO A 59 -1.15 -16.53 -13.28
CA PRO A 59 -1.72 -17.84 -13.65
C PRO A 59 -2.91 -17.75 -14.59
N MET A 60 -3.66 -16.64 -14.55
CA MET A 60 -4.82 -16.39 -15.42
C MET A 60 -4.42 -15.94 -16.84
N SER A 61 -3.13 -15.62 -17.05
CA SER A 61 -2.59 -15.18 -18.35
C SER A 61 -1.95 -16.30 -19.19
N ARG A 62 -1.81 -17.50 -18.63
CA ARG A 62 -1.39 -18.72 -19.34
C ARG A 62 -2.61 -19.50 -19.82
#